data_AF-A0ABD6TCS9-F1
#
_entry.id   AF-A0ABD6TCS9-F1
#
_cell.length_a   1.000
_cell.length_b   1.000
_cell.length_c   1.000
_cell.angle_alpha   90.00
_cell.angle_beta   90.00
_cell.angle_gamma   90.00
#
_symmetry.space_group_name_H-M   'P 1'
#
loop_
_entity.id
_entity.type
_entity.pdbx_description
1 polymer ?
#
loop_
_entity_poly.entity_id
_entity_poly.type
_entity_poly.pdbx_seq_one_letter_code
_entity_poly.pdbx_strand_id
1 'polypeptide(L)'
;MSKRTDFTGDRYGRLLVIKQAERENNRRTWLCKCDCGNEKTVKGVYLKTGEVRSCGCLKKTQEDENLRNQYNNKRVDGVVKPLFKGKEPRKDSSTGYRGVSKYYTRKSKELRYRAWITVKGKQYYKSGFKTAEEAYYNGRLSLEKEHLLN
;
A
#
# COMPACT_ATOMS: atom_id res chain seq x y z
N MET A 1 17.60 -36.78 -35.47
CA MET A 1 16.47 -36.63 -34.52
C MET A 1 16.77 -35.47 -33.57
N SER A 2 15.96 -34.41 -33.56
CA SER A 2 16.14 -33.29 -32.63
C SER A 2 15.91 -33.76 -31.19
N LYS A 3 16.92 -33.58 -30.32
CA LYS A 3 16.88 -33.98 -28.91
C LYS A 3 15.74 -33.24 -28.22
N ARG A 4 14.74 -33.97 -27.71
CA ARG A 4 13.64 -33.39 -26.94
C ARG A 4 14.25 -32.70 -25.72
N THR A 5 14.15 -31.37 -25.64
CA THR A 5 14.60 -30.66 -24.45
C THR A 5 13.65 -30.95 -23.29
N ASP A 6 14.21 -31.48 -22.22
CA ASP A 6 13.57 -31.69 -20.91
C ASP A 6 14.21 -30.70 -19.94
N PHE A 7 13.39 -30.00 -19.15
CA PHE A 7 13.86 -29.05 -18.14
C PHE A 7 13.62 -29.56 -16.72
N THR A 8 13.12 -30.79 -16.53
CA THR A 8 12.79 -31.31 -15.21
C THR A 8 14.02 -31.28 -14.29
N GLY A 9 13.87 -30.67 -13.11
CA GLY A 9 14.97 -30.46 -12.15
C GLY A 9 15.76 -29.16 -12.36
N ASP A 10 15.63 -28.50 -13.52
CA ASP A 10 16.31 -27.24 -13.78
C ASP A 10 15.68 -26.08 -13.00
N ARG A 11 16.51 -25.07 -12.70
CA ARG A 11 16.12 -23.86 -11.98
C ARG A 11 16.26 -22.61 -12.86
N TYR A 12 15.21 -21.79 -12.90
CA TYR A 12 15.14 -20.53 -13.63
C TYR A 12 14.70 -19.40 -12.68
N GLY A 13 15.69 -18.67 -12.13
CA GLY A 13 15.43 -17.72 -11.05
C GLY A 13 14.83 -18.44 -9.83
N ARG A 14 13.60 -18.06 -9.45
CA ARG A 14 12.86 -18.67 -8.33
C ARG A 14 12.06 -19.92 -8.71
N LEU A 15 12.07 -20.33 -9.99
CA LEU A 15 11.26 -21.44 -10.48
C LEU A 15 12.10 -22.71 -10.57
N LEU A 16 11.75 -23.74 -9.81
CA LEU A 16 12.22 -25.10 -9.97
C LEU A 16 11.24 -25.86 -10.88
N VAL A 17 11.70 -26.41 -11.99
CA VAL A 17 10.85 -27.19 -12.89
C VAL A 17 10.58 -28.56 -12.29
N ILE A 18 9.30 -28.89 -12.10
CA ILE A 18 8.84 -30.14 -11.47
C ILE A 18 8.55 -31.22 -12.50
N LYS A 19 7.84 -30.87 -13.58
CA LYS A 19 7.49 -31.80 -14.66
C LYS A 19 6.98 -31.06 -15.89
N GLN A 20 6.96 -31.76 -17.02
CA GLN A 20 6.23 -31.30 -18.20
C GLN A 20 4.72 -31.25 -17.90
N ALA A 21 4.07 -30.16 -18.29
CA ALA A 21 2.62 -29.98 -18.19
C ALA A 21 1.95 -30.08 -19.58
N GLU A 22 0.63 -29.85 -19.62
CA GLU A 22 -0.14 -29.87 -20.87
C GLU A 22 0.40 -28.85 -21.88
N ARG A 23 0.34 -29.22 -23.16
CA ARG A 23 0.74 -28.29 -24.21
C ARG A 23 -0.26 -27.16 -24.32
N GLU A 24 0.26 -25.95 -24.48
CA GLU A 24 -0.55 -24.76 -24.73
C GLU A 24 -0.15 -24.19 -26.08
N ASN A 25 -1.11 -24.01 -26.99
CA ASN A 25 -0.87 -23.52 -28.37
C ASN A 25 0.26 -24.29 -29.09
N ASN A 26 0.21 -25.64 -29.00
CA ASN A 26 1.20 -26.56 -29.54
C ASN A 26 2.65 -26.38 -28.99
N ARG A 27 2.82 -25.61 -27.89
CA ARG A 27 4.11 -25.42 -27.21
C ARG A 27 4.17 -26.23 -25.92
N ARG A 28 5.36 -26.76 -25.61
CA ARG A 28 5.60 -27.45 -24.34
C ARG A 28 5.60 -26.46 -23.18
N THR A 29 4.84 -26.78 -22.17
CA THR A 29 4.82 -26.05 -20.91
C THR A 29 5.34 -26.93 -19.79
N TRP A 30 5.73 -26.27 -18.70
CA TRP A 30 6.43 -26.87 -17.58
C TRP A 30 5.80 -26.38 -16.29
N LEU A 31 5.36 -27.31 -15.44
CA LEU A 31 4.91 -26.98 -14.10
C LEU A 31 6.14 -26.69 -13.26
N CYS A 32 6.19 -25.49 -12.69
CA CYS A 32 7.30 -25.05 -11.87
C CYS A 32 6.84 -24.74 -10.45
N LYS A 33 7.62 -25.11 -9.44
CA LYS A 33 7.47 -24.68 -8.05
C LYS A 33 8.31 -23.43 -7.84
N CYS A 34 7.67 -22.37 -7.35
CA CYS A 34 8.33 -21.12 -7.01
C CYS A 34 8.87 -21.18 -5.57
N ASP A 35 9.98 -20.49 -5.29
CA ASP A 35 10.54 -20.39 -3.92
C ASP A 35 9.56 -19.77 -2.91
N CYS A 36 8.55 -19.02 -3.36
CA CYS A 36 7.47 -18.52 -2.49
C CYS A 36 6.36 -19.55 -2.21
N GLY A 37 6.53 -20.81 -2.61
CA GLY A 37 5.60 -21.92 -2.38
C GLY A 37 4.52 -22.11 -3.46
N ASN A 38 4.25 -21.09 -4.29
CA ASN A 38 3.25 -21.18 -5.36
C ASN A 38 3.76 -21.94 -6.58
N GLU A 39 2.83 -22.43 -7.39
CA GLU A 39 3.16 -23.10 -8.66
C GLU A 39 2.79 -22.22 -9.86
N LYS A 40 3.51 -22.41 -10.96
CA LYS A 40 3.21 -21.75 -12.23
C LYS A 40 3.59 -22.63 -13.40
N THR A 41 2.67 -22.74 -14.35
CA THR A 41 2.93 -23.37 -15.66
C THR A 41 3.56 -22.34 -16.59
N VAL A 42 4.71 -22.67 -17.17
CA VAL A 42 5.50 -21.75 -18.00
C VAL A 42 5.90 -22.41 -19.32
N LYS A 43 5.81 -21.68 -20.43
CA LYS A 43 6.32 -22.14 -21.74
C LYS A 43 7.84 -22.26 -21.67
N GLY A 44 8.40 -23.34 -22.20
CA GLY A 44 9.85 -23.57 -22.14
C GLY A 44 10.69 -22.43 -22.73
N VAL A 45 10.16 -21.73 -23.75
CA VAL A 45 10.82 -20.55 -24.32
C VAL A 45 11.02 -19.43 -23.29
N TYR A 46 10.04 -19.17 -22.43
CA TYR A 46 10.12 -18.08 -21.43
C TYR A 46 11.01 -18.41 -20.23
N LEU A 47 11.22 -19.70 -19.95
CA LEU A 47 12.25 -20.13 -19.01
C LEU A 47 13.64 -19.86 -19.59
N LYS A 48 13.89 -20.24 -20.86
CA LYS A 48 15.18 -20.04 -21.54
C LYS A 48 15.54 -18.57 -21.75
N THR A 49 14.60 -17.74 -22.23
CA THR A 49 14.84 -16.30 -22.43
C THR A 49 14.94 -15.56 -21.09
N GLY A 50 14.51 -16.19 -20.00
CA GLY A 50 14.47 -15.57 -18.68
C GLY A 50 13.38 -14.50 -18.56
N GLU A 51 12.38 -14.48 -19.44
CA GLU A 51 11.20 -13.62 -19.31
C GLU A 51 10.35 -14.01 -18.08
N VAL A 52 10.36 -15.29 -17.70
CA VAL A 52 9.64 -15.78 -16.52
C VAL A 52 10.62 -16.41 -15.54
N ARG A 53 10.86 -15.70 -14.43
CA ARG A 53 11.80 -16.09 -13.36
C ARG A 53 11.13 -16.30 -12.00
N SER A 54 9.82 -16.14 -11.92
CA SER A 54 9.02 -16.40 -10.72
C SER A 54 7.55 -16.66 -11.07
N CYS A 55 6.76 -17.07 -10.09
CA CYS A 55 5.32 -17.17 -10.27
C CYS A 55 4.62 -15.80 -10.50
N GLY A 56 5.34 -14.69 -10.31
CA GLY A 56 4.82 -13.32 -10.28
C GLY A 56 5.13 -12.60 -8.97
N CYS A 57 5.57 -13.34 -7.93
CA CYS A 57 5.88 -12.78 -6.62
C CYS A 57 7.02 -11.74 -6.64
N LEU A 58 8.01 -11.88 -7.53
CA LEU A 58 9.08 -10.88 -7.67
C LEU A 58 8.52 -9.51 -8.08
N LYS A 59 7.65 -9.50 -9.09
CA LYS A 59 7.00 -8.27 -9.56
C LYS A 59 6.16 -7.64 -8.45
N LYS A 60 5.37 -8.46 -7.76
CA LYS A 60 4.54 -8.01 -6.63
C LYS A 60 5.39 -7.36 -5.52
N THR A 61 6.48 -8.00 -5.09
CA THR A 61 7.37 -7.44 -4.07
C THR A 61 7.97 -6.11 -4.52
N GLN A 62 8.42 -6.01 -5.77
CA GLN A 62 8.97 -4.76 -6.29
C GLN A 62 7.92 -3.64 -6.37
N GLU A 63 6.68 -3.98 -6.77
CA GLU A 63 5.55 -3.03 -6.78
C GLU A 63 5.24 -2.54 -5.37
N ASP A 64 5.20 -3.44 -4.38
CA ASP A 64 4.98 -3.11 -2.97
C ASP A 64 6.08 -2.18 -2.43
N GLU A 65 7.35 -2.44 -2.76
CA GLU A 65 8.49 -1.58 -2.41
C GLU A 65 8.38 -0.20 -3.07
N ASN A 66 8.05 -0.15 -4.35
CA ASN A 66 7.90 1.11 -5.09
C ASN A 66 6.78 1.97 -4.49
N LEU A 67 5.65 1.37 -4.13
CA LEU A 67 4.54 2.06 -3.46
C LEU A 67 4.97 2.60 -2.09
N ARG A 68 5.71 1.79 -1.31
CA ARG A 68 6.25 2.21 -0.02
C ARG A 68 7.22 3.37 -0.16
N ASN A 69 8.11 3.33 -1.15
CA ASN A 69 9.05 4.41 -1.44
C ASN A 69 8.32 5.68 -1.89
N GLN A 70 7.33 5.57 -2.78
CA GLN A 70 6.51 6.69 -3.20
C GLN A 70 5.78 7.36 -2.01
N TYR A 71 5.32 6.57 -1.04
CA TYR A 71 4.72 7.08 0.18
C TYR A 71 5.75 7.73 1.11
N ASN A 72 6.92 7.11 1.28
CA ASN A 72 8.00 7.62 2.12
C ASN A 72 8.59 8.93 1.59
N ASN A 73 8.75 9.06 0.27
CA ASN A 73 9.27 10.27 -0.38
C ASN A 73 8.38 11.51 -0.18
N LYS A 74 7.12 11.31 0.25
CA LYS A 74 6.20 12.41 0.61
C LYS A 74 6.40 12.91 2.05
N ARG A 75 7.30 12.27 2.82
CA ARG A 75 7.58 12.64 4.20
C ARG A 75 8.75 13.61 4.27
N VAL A 76 8.62 14.63 5.11
CA VAL A 76 9.70 15.54 5.50
C VAL A 76 9.79 15.46 7.03
N ASP A 77 10.96 15.12 7.55
CA ASP A 77 11.21 14.91 8.98
C ASP A 77 10.24 13.91 9.64
N GLY A 78 9.92 12.82 8.92
CA GLY A 78 8.97 11.81 9.37
C GLY A 78 7.49 12.22 9.32
N VAL A 79 7.19 13.42 8.80
CA VAL A 79 5.83 13.98 8.68
C VAL A 79 5.33 13.91 7.24
N VAL A 80 4.14 13.37 7.02
CA VAL A 80 3.49 13.31 5.69
C VAL A 80 2.95 14.70 5.32
N LYS A 81 3.78 15.58 4.77
CA LYS A 81 3.43 16.99 4.47
C LYS A 81 2.16 17.16 3.61
N PRO A 82 1.85 16.29 2.62
CA PRO A 82 0.61 16.41 1.86
C PRO A 82 -0.67 16.38 2.71
N LEU A 83 -0.66 15.76 3.89
CA LEU A 83 -1.82 15.73 4.79
C LEU A 83 -2.12 17.10 5.43
N PHE A 84 -1.21 18.05 5.35
CA PHE A 84 -1.32 19.38 5.95
C PHE A 84 -1.61 20.48 4.92
N LYS A 85 -1.89 20.12 3.66
CA LYS A 85 -2.20 21.08 2.59
C LYS A 85 -3.71 21.27 2.41
N GLY A 86 -4.25 22.42 2.79
CA GLY A 86 -5.65 22.78 2.56
C GLY A 86 -6.62 22.21 3.61
N LYS A 87 -7.86 22.69 3.57
CA LYS A 87 -8.92 22.33 4.52
C LYS A 87 -9.77 21.16 4.06
N GLU A 88 -9.65 20.78 2.79
CA GLU A 88 -10.52 19.80 2.14
C GLU A 88 -10.28 18.41 2.74
N PRO A 89 -11.33 17.76 3.29
CA PRO A 89 -11.22 16.43 3.83
C PRO A 89 -11.26 15.36 2.72
N ARG A 90 -11.14 14.10 3.13
CA ARG A 90 -11.50 12.97 2.26
C ARG A 90 -13.00 12.99 1.94
N LYS A 91 -13.38 12.39 0.81
CA LYS A 91 -14.77 12.31 0.32
C LYS A 91 -15.78 11.71 1.29
N ASP A 92 -15.32 10.86 2.21
CA ASP A 92 -16.12 10.17 3.21
C ASP A 92 -16.31 11.01 4.51
N SER A 93 -15.75 12.21 4.57
CA SER A 93 -15.93 13.10 5.72
C SER A 93 -17.28 13.81 5.68
N SER A 94 -17.96 13.81 6.82
CA SER A 94 -19.24 14.52 7.02
C SER A 94 -19.09 15.94 7.59
N THR A 95 -17.86 16.42 7.81
CA THR A 95 -17.61 17.69 8.50
C THR A 95 -17.22 18.83 7.57
N GLY A 96 -16.82 18.55 6.33
CA GLY A 96 -16.29 19.55 5.40
C GLY A 96 -14.88 20.04 5.73
N TYR A 97 -14.27 19.58 6.83
CA TYR A 97 -12.95 20.03 7.29
C TYR A 97 -12.02 18.85 7.57
N ARG A 98 -10.80 18.93 7.03
CA ARG A 98 -9.75 17.93 7.21
C ARG A 98 -9.38 17.81 8.68
N GLY A 99 -9.24 16.57 9.15
CA GLY A 99 -8.83 16.30 10.52
C GLY A 99 -9.89 16.67 11.55
N VAL A 100 -11.14 16.89 11.14
CA VAL A 100 -12.27 17.19 12.02
C VAL A 100 -13.29 16.07 11.98
N SER A 101 -13.75 15.63 13.16
CA SER A 101 -14.79 14.60 13.31
C SER A 101 -15.84 15.03 14.33
N LYS A 102 -17.10 14.66 14.10
CA LYS A 102 -18.20 14.80 15.07
C LYS A 102 -18.15 13.70 16.13
N TYR A 103 -18.61 14.02 17.35
CA TYR A 103 -18.88 13.06 18.41
C TYR A 103 -20.05 13.57 19.27
N TYR A 104 -20.64 12.69 20.07
CA TYR A 104 -21.69 13.06 21.00
C TYR A 104 -21.17 12.93 22.43
N THR A 105 -21.45 13.93 23.27
CA THR A 105 -21.08 13.86 24.69
C THR A 105 -21.78 12.67 25.35
N ARG A 106 -21.09 12.01 26.28
CA ARG A 106 -21.61 10.78 26.88
C ARG A 106 -22.90 11.01 27.69
N LYS A 107 -22.94 12.11 28.46
CA LYS A 107 -24.05 12.45 29.38
C LYS A 107 -25.20 13.16 28.67
N SER A 108 -24.93 14.32 28.05
CA SER A 108 -25.97 15.15 27.45
C SER A 108 -26.36 14.75 26.03
N LYS A 109 -25.65 13.80 25.39
CA LYS A 109 -25.82 13.45 23.98
C LYS A 109 -25.72 14.66 23.05
N GLU A 110 -24.97 15.68 23.46
CA GLU A 110 -24.80 16.90 22.70
C GLU A 110 -23.80 16.67 21.57
N LEU A 111 -24.15 17.11 20.37
CA LEU A 111 -23.25 17.10 19.21
C LEU A 111 -22.08 18.04 19.47
N ARG A 112 -20.87 17.51 19.36
CA ARG A 112 -19.61 18.26 19.48
C ARG A 112 -18.64 17.83 18.40
N TYR A 113 -17.61 18.65 18.19
CA TYR A 113 -16.57 18.40 17.21
C TYR A 113 -15.20 18.31 17.88
N ARG A 114 -14.34 17.49 17.30
CA ARG A 114 -12.93 17.36 17.67
C ARG A 114 -12.05 17.48 16.44
N ALA A 115 -10.90 18.10 16.61
CA ALA A 115 -9.84 18.13 15.64
C ALA A 115 -8.68 17.25 16.07
N TRP A 116 -7.98 16.65 15.11
CA TRP A 116 -6.83 15.80 15.38
C TRP A 116 -5.80 15.91 14.26
N ILE A 117 -4.53 15.72 14.63
CA ILE A 117 -3.39 15.57 13.71
C ILE A 117 -2.55 14.36 14.09
N THR A 118 -1.75 13.87 13.15
CA THR A 118 -0.73 12.86 13.43
C THR A 118 0.62 13.37 12.97
N VAL A 119 1.58 13.46 13.88
CA VAL A 119 2.95 13.94 13.62
C VAL A 119 3.93 12.91 14.15
N LYS A 120 4.88 12.47 13.31
CA LYS A 120 5.93 11.49 13.68
C LYS A 120 5.37 10.24 14.39
N GLY A 121 4.21 9.74 13.95
CA GLY A 121 3.55 8.55 14.51
C GLY A 121 2.71 8.80 15.77
N LYS A 122 2.75 10.00 16.37
CA LYS A 122 1.96 10.37 17.54
C LYS A 122 0.72 11.18 17.14
N GLN A 123 -0.43 10.84 17.72
CA GLN A 123 -1.69 11.55 17.52
C GLN A 123 -1.85 12.65 18.57
N TYR A 124 -2.32 13.81 18.12
CA TYR A 124 -2.67 14.96 18.96
C TYR A 124 -4.09 15.39 18.61
N TYR A 125 -4.86 15.85 19.60
CA TYR A 125 -6.24 16.25 19.37
C TYR A 125 -6.70 17.36 20.33
N LYS A 126 -7.70 18.12 19.91
CA LYS A 126 -8.47 19.07 20.72
C LYS A 126 -9.96 18.78 20.50
N SER A 127 -10.78 18.85 21.54
CA SER A 127 -12.20 18.48 21.50
C SER A 127 -13.07 19.49 22.25
N GLY A 128 -14.38 19.44 22.04
CA GLY A 128 -15.36 20.27 22.75
C GLY A 128 -15.98 21.39 21.92
N PHE A 129 -15.57 21.52 20.66
CA PHE A 129 -16.05 22.55 19.75
C PHE A 129 -17.53 22.37 19.41
N LYS A 130 -18.25 23.48 19.23
CA LYS A 130 -19.67 23.47 18.88
C LYS A 130 -19.89 23.30 17.38
N THR A 131 -18.95 23.77 16.56
CA THR A 131 -19.04 23.64 15.10
C THR A 131 -17.81 22.94 14.50
N ALA A 132 -17.96 22.42 13.29
CA ALA A 132 -16.84 21.83 12.54
C ALA A 132 -15.78 22.88 12.16
N GLU A 133 -16.23 24.11 11.88
CA GLU A 133 -15.37 25.24 11.54
C GLU A 133 -14.51 25.67 12.73
N GLU A 134 -15.10 25.81 13.93
CA GLU A 134 -14.36 26.07 15.16
C GLU A 134 -13.31 24.98 15.42
N ALA A 135 -13.68 23.71 15.24
CA ALA A 135 -12.74 22.61 15.40
C ALA A 135 -11.58 22.73 14.41
N TYR A 136 -11.82 23.17 13.17
CA TYR A 136 -10.75 23.37 12.21
C TYR A 136 -9.83 24.53 12.59
N TYR A 137 -10.36 25.75 12.68
CA TYR A 137 -9.52 26.93 12.88
C TYR A 137 -8.91 27.00 14.28
N ASN A 138 -9.66 26.65 15.33
CA ASN A 138 -9.20 26.75 16.72
C ASN A 138 -8.60 25.44 17.25
N GLY A 139 -8.97 24.30 16.67
CA GLY A 139 -8.43 23.00 17.04
C GLY A 139 -7.29 22.56 16.14
N ARG A 140 -7.60 22.29 14.87
CA ARG A 140 -6.68 21.68 13.89
C ARG A 140 -5.48 22.58 13.62
N LEU A 141 -5.68 23.85 13.23
CA LEU A 141 -4.56 24.74 12.90
C LEU A 141 -3.68 25.08 14.11
N SER A 142 -4.27 25.15 15.30
CA SER A 142 -3.51 25.29 16.56
C SER A 142 -2.58 24.11 16.79
N LEU A 143 -3.07 22.88 16.62
CA LEU A 143 -2.23 21.67 16.73
C LEU A 143 -1.12 21.64 15.68
N GLU A 144 -1.39 22.10 14.46
CA GLU A 144 -0.38 22.19 13.41
C GLU A 144 0.74 23.17 13.81
N LYS A 145 0.40 24.35 14.33
CA LYS A 145 1.37 25.32 14.83
C LYS A 145 2.21 24.76 15.99
N GLU A 146 1.57 24.04 16.92
CA GLU A 146 2.21 23.46 18.10
C GLU A 146 3.16 22.29 17.79
N HIS A 147 2.90 21.52 16.73
CA HIS A 147 3.57 20.24 16.52
C HIS A 147 4.27 20.07 15.17
N LEU A 148 4.10 20.96 14.18
CA LEU A 148 4.76 20.86 12.87
C LEU A 148 5.92 21.82 12.65
N LEU A 149 6.03 22.87 13.46
CA LEU A 149 6.99 23.97 13.29
C LEU A 149 8.21 23.88 14.21
N ASN A 150 8.42 22.73 14.86
CA ASN A 150 9.59 22.43 15.68
C ASN A 150 10.43 21.30 15.06
#